data_AF-A0A8I2K7Q5-F1
#
_entry.id   AF-A0A8I2K7Q5-F1
#
_cell.length_a   1.000
_cell.length_b   1.000
_cell.length_c   1.000
_cell.angle_alpha   90.00
_cell.angle_beta   90.00
_cell.angle_gamma   90.00
#
_symmetry.space_group_name_H-M   'P 1'
#
loop_
_entity.id
_entity.type
_entity.pdbx_description
1 polymer ?
#
loop_
_entity_poly.entity_id
_entity_poly.type
_entity_poly.pdbx_seq_one_letter_code
_entity_poly.pdbx_strand_id
1 'polypeptide(L)'
;MNDQKKSAYLQFFIALIVIAAMGTSVSSYIVLNYSEIAYESSNESSIAVDAYIAESAGYFLKGYSDILHFLNKVERSELDGTDYNELLDILNQAIGNMEQARMAYEKLTRIANDSPYNPAIIDRLLAFDYERFQQENELNRDIFTKVRKYLEKGDVRGIYARLLAYTTNIQNILIELKSTVERGKFPIIRGLWQLNKQCSEALLFGENVSEIFLTIKRSK
;
A
#
# COMPACT_ATOMS: atom_id res chain seq x y z
N MET A 1 40.29 0.40 -13.24
CA MET A 1 38.84 0.11 -13.31
C MET A 1 38.12 1.25 -12.59
N ASN A 2 37.38 2.06 -13.33
CA ASN A 2 36.95 3.41 -12.94
C ASN A 2 35.98 3.40 -11.74
N ASP A 3 36.20 4.23 -10.71
CA ASP A 3 35.41 4.21 -9.47
C ASP A 3 33.92 4.53 -9.69
N GLN A 4 33.60 5.27 -10.75
CA GLN A 4 32.21 5.46 -11.20
C GLN A 4 31.50 4.15 -11.57
N LYS A 5 32.20 3.19 -12.19
CA LYS A 5 31.59 1.89 -12.54
C LYS A 5 31.29 1.08 -11.29
N LYS A 6 32.16 1.13 -10.27
CA LYS A 6 31.94 0.43 -8.99
C LYS A 6 30.72 0.98 -8.22
N SER A 7 30.52 2.30 -8.24
CA SER A 7 29.35 2.96 -7.64
C SER A 7 28.04 2.52 -8.31
N ALA A 8 28.01 2.51 -9.65
CA ALA A 8 26.84 2.10 -10.41
C ALA A 8 26.50 0.62 -10.19
N TYR A 9 27.51 -0.26 -10.13
CA TYR A 9 27.29 -1.68 -9.82
C TYR A 9 26.73 -1.88 -8.41
N LEU A 10 27.20 -1.11 -7.42
CA LEU A 10 26.71 -1.20 -6.04
C LEU A 10 25.25 -0.71 -5.92
N GLN A 11 24.91 0.39 -6.58
CA GLN A 11 23.53 0.92 -6.61
C GLN A 11 22.59 -0.04 -7.34
N PHE A 12 23.01 -0.62 -8.48
CA PHE A 12 22.27 -1.65 -9.17
C PHE A 12 22.07 -2.89 -8.30
N PHE A 13 23.09 -3.33 -7.56
CA PHE A 13 22.97 -4.47 -6.65
C PHE A 13 22.01 -4.21 -5.48
N ILE A 14 22.03 -2.99 -4.92
CA ILE A 14 21.09 -2.58 -3.86
C ILE A 14 19.66 -2.54 -4.42
N ALA A 15 19.45 -1.95 -5.59
CA ALA A 15 18.15 -1.92 -6.25
C ALA A 15 17.64 -3.35 -6.56
N LEU A 16 18.53 -4.25 -7.01
CA LEU A 16 18.19 -5.64 -7.28
C LEU A 16 17.84 -6.41 -6.01
N ILE A 17 18.51 -6.13 -4.88
CA ILE A 17 18.19 -6.71 -3.57
C ILE A 17 16.84 -6.19 -3.06
N VAL A 18 16.53 -4.89 -3.25
CA VAL A 18 15.23 -4.32 -2.90
C VAL A 18 14.13 -4.95 -3.76
N ILE A 19 14.35 -5.10 -5.06
CA ILE A 19 13.40 -5.73 -5.99
C ILE A 19 13.25 -7.23 -5.69
N ALA A 20 14.31 -7.95 -5.34
CA ALA A 20 14.26 -9.37 -4.99
C ALA A 20 13.59 -9.61 -3.63
N ALA A 21 13.88 -8.77 -2.62
CA ALA A 21 13.23 -8.80 -1.31
C ALA A 21 11.74 -8.46 -1.40
N MET A 22 11.36 -7.60 -2.35
CA MET A 22 9.96 -7.33 -2.69
C MET A 22 9.35 -8.46 -3.54
N GLY A 23 10.08 -9.04 -4.49
CA GLY A 23 9.56 -10.06 -5.40
C GLY A 23 9.18 -11.38 -4.73
N THR A 24 9.87 -11.78 -3.65
CA THR A 24 9.56 -13.02 -2.92
C THR A 24 8.52 -12.83 -1.80
N SER A 25 8.13 -11.59 -1.47
CA SER A 25 7.08 -11.26 -0.50
C SER A 25 5.78 -10.81 -1.19
N VAL A 26 5.85 -10.20 -2.38
CA VAL A 26 4.69 -9.78 -3.16
C VAL A 26 3.82 -10.97 -3.59
N SER A 27 4.41 -12.14 -3.87
CA SER A 27 3.66 -13.33 -4.29
C SER A 27 2.97 -14.10 -3.14
N SER A 28 3.29 -13.80 -1.87
CA SER A 28 2.83 -14.60 -0.72
C SER A 28 1.83 -13.86 0.16
N TYR A 29 1.71 -12.53 0.05
CA TYR A 29 0.96 -11.67 0.98
C TYR A 29 -0.23 -10.92 0.35
N ILE A 30 -0.39 -10.97 -0.98
CA ILE A 30 -1.59 -10.44 -1.67
C ILE A 30 -2.68 -11.52 -1.70
N VAL A 31 -2.93 -12.18 -0.56
CA VAL A 31 -4.13 -13.00 -0.34
C VAL A 31 -5.08 -12.17 0.52
N LEU A 32 -5.80 -11.29 -0.17
CA LEU A 32 -7.19 -10.92 0.08
C LEU A 32 -7.59 -10.92 1.57
N ASN A 33 -7.15 -9.85 2.24
CA ASN A 33 -7.62 -9.27 3.50
C ASN A 33 -8.74 -10.04 4.22
N TYR A 34 -8.33 -10.77 5.26
CA TYR A 34 -9.20 -11.42 6.24
C TYR A 34 -9.98 -10.43 7.14
N SER A 35 -10.01 -9.13 6.83
CA SER A 35 -10.74 -8.14 7.61
C SER A 35 -12.25 -8.16 7.33
N GLU A 36 -12.69 -8.82 6.26
CA GLU A 36 -14.09 -9.16 5.99
C GLU A 36 -14.70 -10.00 7.12
N ILE A 37 -13.90 -10.86 7.77
CA ILE A 37 -14.38 -11.70 8.88
C ILE A 37 -14.83 -10.86 10.09
N ALA A 38 -14.38 -9.60 10.19
CA ALA A 38 -14.81 -8.67 11.23
C ALA A 38 -16.28 -8.28 11.13
N TYR A 39 -16.96 -8.63 10.04
CA TYR A 39 -18.37 -8.32 9.78
C TYR A 39 -19.23 -9.58 9.82
N GLU A 40 -20.51 -9.43 10.14
CA GLU A 40 -21.44 -10.56 10.18
C GLU A 40 -21.68 -11.14 8.77
N SER A 41 -21.45 -12.44 8.61
CA SER A 41 -21.48 -13.13 7.31
C SER A 41 -22.88 -13.35 6.72
N SER A 42 -23.94 -13.03 7.45
CA SER A 42 -25.34 -13.27 7.04
C SER A 42 -25.92 -12.17 6.16
N ASN A 43 -25.19 -11.08 5.93
CA ASN A 43 -25.68 -9.93 5.18
C ASN A 43 -24.98 -9.81 3.82
N GLU A 44 -25.72 -9.44 2.78
CA GLU A 44 -25.19 -9.08 1.45
C GLU A 44 -24.02 -8.08 1.54
N SER A 45 -24.03 -7.24 2.58
CA SER A 45 -22.98 -6.28 2.88
C SER A 45 -21.61 -6.93 3.16
N SER A 46 -21.54 -8.12 3.78
CA SER A 46 -20.27 -8.79 4.07
C SER A 46 -19.59 -9.29 2.79
N ILE A 47 -20.38 -9.84 1.85
CA ILE A 47 -19.90 -10.23 0.51
C ILE A 47 -19.42 -8.98 -0.25
N ALA A 48 -20.13 -7.87 -0.14
CA ALA A 48 -19.72 -6.61 -0.73
C ALA A 48 -18.42 -6.06 -0.12
N VAL A 49 -18.23 -6.17 1.20
CA VAL A 49 -16.98 -5.77 1.89
C VAL A 49 -15.79 -6.53 1.31
N ASP A 50 -15.85 -7.87 1.25
CA ASP A 50 -14.76 -8.69 0.68
C ASP A 50 -14.40 -8.26 -0.75
N ALA A 51 -15.42 -8.14 -1.62
CA ALA A 51 -15.24 -7.73 -3.00
C ALA A 51 -14.56 -6.35 -3.13
N TYR A 52 -14.98 -5.36 -2.33
CA TYR A 52 -14.39 -4.02 -2.38
C TYR A 52 -13.01 -3.96 -1.73
N ILE A 53 -12.71 -4.82 -0.76
CA ILE A 53 -11.34 -4.95 -0.25
C ILE A 53 -10.42 -5.48 -1.35
N ALA A 54 -10.83 -6.55 -2.04
CA ALA A 54 -10.09 -7.13 -3.16
C ALA A 54 -9.87 -6.09 -4.29
N GLU A 55 -10.94 -5.40 -4.68
CA GLU A 55 -10.92 -4.40 -5.75
C GLU A 55 -10.00 -3.22 -5.41
N SER A 56 -10.15 -2.64 -4.23
CA SER A 56 -9.34 -1.49 -3.79
C SER A 56 -7.84 -1.83 -3.68
N ALA A 57 -7.50 -2.98 -3.11
CA ALA A 57 -6.12 -3.46 -3.07
C ALA A 57 -5.57 -3.73 -4.48
N GLY A 58 -6.36 -4.33 -5.36
CA GLY A 58 -5.97 -4.61 -6.74
C GLY A 58 -5.62 -3.37 -7.54
N TYR A 59 -6.44 -2.32 -7.47
CA TYR A 59 -6.13 -1.04 -8.13
C TYR A 59 -4.94 -0.33 -7.48
N PHE A 60 -4.82 -0.36 -6.16
CA PHE A 60 -3.68 0.24 -5.46
C PHE A 60 -2.36 -0.39 -5.92
N LEU A 61 -2.30 -1.73 -6.01
CA LEU A 61 -1.12 -2.46 -6.43
C LEU A 61 -0.74 -2.21 -7.89
N LYS A 62 -1.74 -2.09 -8.79
CA LYS A 62 -1.49 -1.65 -10.17
C LYS A 62 -0.88 -0.26 -10.21
N GLY A 63 -1.46 0.69 -9.48
CA GLY A 63 -0.90 2.04 -9.39
C GLY A 63 0.50 2.07 -8.77
N TYR A 64 0.77 1.23 -7.78
CA TYR A 64 2.10 1.10 -7.19
C TYR A 64 3.12 0.53 -8.19
N SER A 65 2.73 -0.45 -9.00
CA SER A 65 3.57 -0.96 -10.09
C SER A 65 3.91 0.14 -11.10
N ASP A 66 2.94 0.97 -11.49
CA ASP A 66 3.18 2.10 -12.39
C ASP A 66 4.11 3.15 -11.75
N ILE A 67 3.98 3.39 -10.43
CA ILE A 67 4.88 4.26 -9.67
C ILE A 67 6.31 3.73 -9.69
N LEU A 68 6.52 2.43 -9.45
CA LEU A 68 7.84 1.82 -9.51
C LEU A 68 8.45 1.95 -10.91
N HIS A 69 7.64 1.77 -11.95
CA HIS A 69 8.07 1.97 -13.33
C HIS A 69 8.48 3.44 -13.58
N PHE A 70 7.68 4.40 -13.11
CA PHE A 70 8.01 5.82 -13.19
C PHE A 70 9.32 6.15 -12.48
N LEU A 71 9.51 5.69 -11.23
CA LEU A 71 10.73 5.92 -10.46
C LEU A 71 11.96 5.33 -11.16
N ASN A 72 11.84 4.15 -11.77
CA ASN A 72 12.93 3.53 -12.53
C ASN A 72 13.30 4.36 -13.77
N LYS A 73 12.31 4.88 -14.51
CA LYS A 73 12.54 5.73 -15.68
C LYS A 73 13.23 7.04 -15.32
N VAL A 74 12.80 7.65 -14.21
CA VAL A 74 13.42 8.85 -13.65
C VAL A 74 14.87 8.55 -13.24
N GLU A 75 15.16 7.46 -12.52
CA GLU A 75 16.53 7.10 -12.13
C GLU A 75 17.47 6.92 -13.34
N ARG A 76 16.95 6.35 -14.43
CA ARG A 76 17.73 6.07 -15.64
C ARG A 76 17.91 7.26 -16.57
N SER A 77 17.20 8.37 -16.35
CA SER A 77 17.21 9.49 -17.29
C SER A 77 18.58 10.17 -17.42
N GLU A 78 19.43 10.07 -16.40
CA GLU A 78 20.82 10.58 -16.47
C GLU A 78 21.68 9.81 -17.49
N LEU A 79 21.36 8.54 -17.75
CA LEU A 79 22.09 7.68 -18.68
C LEU A 79 21.44 7.67 -20.07
N ASP A 80 20.12 7.56 -20.12
CA ASP A 80 19.37 7.29 -21.36
C ASP A 80 18.73 8.56 -21.97
N GLY A 81 18.80 9.69 -21.26
CA GLY A 81 18.03 10.89 -21.58
C GLY A 81 16.59 10.83 -21.02
N THR A 82 15.90 11.97 -21.04
CA THR A 82 14.53 12.08 -20.52
C THR A 82 13.51 12.13 -21.66
N ASP A 83 12.69 11.10 -21.79
CA ASP A 83 11.45 11.15 -22.58
C ASP A 83 10.29 11.61 -21.69
N TYR A 84 9.96 12.91 -21.76
CA TYR A 84 8.88 13.48 -20.96
C TYR A 84 7.50 12.94 -21.34
N ASN A 85 7.27 12.50 -22.58
CA ASN A 85 5.98 11.94 -22.98
C ASN A 85 5.80 10.57 -22.34
N GLU A 86 6.83 9.72 -22.36
CA GLU A 86 6.80 8.42 -21.69
C GLU A 86 6.55 8.58 -20.18
N LEU A 87 7.23 9.54 -19.52
CA LEU A 87 6.99 9.82 -18.10
C LEU A 87 5.55 10.27 -17.82
N LEU A 88 4.97 11.09 -18.70
CA LEU A 88 3.58 11.53 -18.57
C LEU A 88 2.59 10.38 -18.72
N ASP A 89 2.82 9.49 -19.67
CA ASP A 89 1.95 8.33 -19.89
C ASP A 89 1.93 7.40 -18.67
N ILE A 90 3.10 7.12 -18.09
CA ILE A 90 3.20 6.30 -16.87
C ILE A 90 2.51 7.01 -15.69
N LEU A 91 2.72 8.32 -15.51
CA LEU A 91 2.06 9.08 -14.45
C LEU A 91 0.53 9.10 -14.63
N ASN A 92 0.03 9.21 -15.86
CA ASN A 92 -1.41 9.16 -16.15
C ASN A 92 -2.00 7.79 -15.77
N GLN A 93 -1.30 6.69 -16.07
CA GLN A 93 -1.71 5.34 -15.67
C GLN A 93 -1.73 5.19 -14.14
N ALA A 94 -0.65 5.60 -13.47
CA ALA A 94 -0.56 5.57 -12.02
C ALA A 94 -1.68 6.38 -11.34
N ILE A 95 -1.95 7.60 -11.82
CA ILE A 95 -3.03 8.45 -11.31
C ILE A 95 -4.40 7.79 -11.55
N GLY A 96 -4.62 7.23 -12.74
CA GLY A 96 -5.86 6.53 -13.07
C GLY A 96 -6.12 5.34 -12.14
N ASN A 97 -5.11 4.51 -11.91
CA ASN A 97 -5.21 3.37 -10.98
C ASN A 97 -5.41 3.81 -9.52
N MET A 98 -4.70 4.85 -9.07
CA MET A 98 -4.89 5.40 -7.72
C MET A 98 -6.29 6.03 -7.54
N GLU A 99 -6.85 6.64 -8.58
CA GLU A 99 -8.23 7.14 -8.56
C GLU A 99 -9.24 5.99 -8.41
N GLN A 100 -9.08 4.90 -9.16
CA GLN A 100 -9.94 3.72 -9.02
C GLN A 100 -9.81 3.10 -7.63
N ALA A 101 -8.58 2.99 -7.09
CA ALA A 101 -8.35 2.52 -5.73
C ALA A 101 -9.05 3.42 -4.70
N ARG A 102 -8.94 4.75 -4.85
CA ARG A 102 -9.60 5.74 -3.98
C ARG A 102 -11.12 5.55 -3.99
N MET A 103 -11.73 5.48 -5.19
CA MET A 103 -13.17 5.26 -5.33
C MET A 103 -13.62 3.93 -4.70
N ALA A 104 -12.86 2.86 -4.87
CA ALA A 104 -13.15 1.57 -4.25
C ALA A 104 -13.04 1.64 -2.71
N TYR A 105 -12.00 2.28 -2.17
CA TYR A 105 -11.87 2.50 -0.72
C TYR A 105 -12.97 3.41 -0.14
N GLU A 106 -13.45 4.40 -0.88
CA GLU A 106 -14.61 5.22 -0.47
C GLU A 106 -15.88 4.38 -0.36
N LYS A 107 -16.16 3.53 -1.35
CA LYS A 107 -17.30 2.60 -1.32
C LYS A 107 -17.15 1.59 -0.18
N LEU A 108 -15.96 0.99 -0.02
CA LEU A 108 -15.65 0.08 1.09
C LEU A 108 -15.93 0.73 2.44
N THR A 109 -15.44 1.96 2.65
CA THR A 109 -15.63 2.68 3.91
C THR A 109 -17.12 2.92 4.19
N ARG A 110 -17.91 3.28 3.17
CA ARG A 110 -19.36 3.46 3.32
C ARG A 110 -20.04 2.14 3.71
N ILE A 111 -19.82 1.07 2.96
CA ILE A 111 -20.44 -0.24 3.23
C ILE A 111 -20.02 -0.78 4.60
N ALA A 112 -18.74 -0.63 4.96
CA ALA A 112 -18.21 -1.03 6.25
C ALA A 112 -18.85 -0.28 7.43
N ASN A 113 -19.23 0.99 7.25
CA ASN A 113 -19.93 1.78 8.27
C ASN A 113 -21.37 1.29 8.49
N ASP A 114 -22.02 0.84 7.43
CA ASP A 114 -23.40 0.32 7.47
C ASP A 114 -23.45 -1.16 7.86
N SER A 115 -22.32 -1.87 7.83
CA SER A 115 -22.24 -3.29 8.17
C SER A 115 -22.01 -3.51 9.67
N PRO A 116 -22.82 -4.34 10.35
CA PRO A 116 -22.58 -4.71 11.74
C PRO A 116 -21.30 -5.53 11.88
N TYR A 117 -20.57 -5.31 12.97
CA TYR A 117 -19.40 -6.12 13.31
C TYR A 117 -19.82 -7.50 13.83
N ASN A 118 -18.98 -8.50 13.56
CA ASN A 118 -19.02 -9.81 14.20
C ASN A 118 -18.42 -9.71 15.61
N PRO A 119 -19.22 -9.80 16.70
CA PRO A 119 -18.73 -9.58 18.06
C PRO A 119 -17.61 -10.54 18.45
N ALA A 120 -17.68 -11.80 18.01
CA ALA A 120 -16.67 -12.81 18.32
C ALA A 120 -15.29 -12.48 17.74
N ILE A 121 -15.25 -11.80 16.58
CA ILE A 121 -13.98 -11.37 15.98
C ILE A 121 -13.47 -10.09 16.65
N ILE A 122 -14.37 -9.17 16.99
CA ILE A 122 -13.99 -7.96 17.73
C ILE A 122 -13.41 -8.31 19.10
N ASP A 123 -14.03 -9.20 19.86
CA ASP A 123 -13.52 -9.66 21.16
C ASP A 123 -12.11 -10.27 21.04
N ARG A 124 -11.85 -10.99 19.94
CA ARG A 124 -10.52 -11.57 19.67
C ARG A 124 -9.49 -10.53 19.28
N LEU A 125 -9.87 -9.46 18.58
CA LEU A 125 -9.00 -8.30 18.33
C LEU A 125 -8.67 -7.59 19.65
N LEU A 126 -9.66 -7.36 20.51
CA LEU A 126 -9.45 -6.70 21.81
C LEU A 126 -8.56 -7.53 22.75
N ALA A 127 -8.66 -8.85 22.70
CA ALA A 127 -7.83 -9.77 23.49
C ALA A 127 -6.49 -10.14 22.82
N PHE A 128 -6.19 -9.60 21.63
CA PHE A 128 -5.00 -9.96 20.87
C PHE A 128 -3.72 -9.41 21.54
N ASP A 129 -2.69 -10.25 21.68
CA ASP A 129 -1.39 -9.84 22.23
C ASP A 129 -0.53 -9.16 21.15
N TYR A 130 -0.82 -7.87 20.92
CA TYR A 130 -0.14 -7.05 19.91
C TYR A 130 1.37 -6.92 20.14
N GLU A 131 1.82 -6.87 21.39
CA GLU A 131 3.24 -6.66 21.72
C GLU A 131 4.05 -7.90 21.41
N ARG A 132 3.58 -9.05 21.88
CA ARG A 132 4.19 -10.33 21.55
C ARG A 132 4.17 -10.59 20.05
N PHE A 133 3.05 -10.35 19.38
CA PHE A 133 2.93 -10.55 17.93
C PHE A 133 3.92 -9.68 17.14
N GLN A 134 4.09 -8.41 17.53
CA GLN A 134 5.06 -7.51 16.89
C GLN A 134 6.50 -7.99 17.04
N GLN A 135 6.86 -8.51 18.22
CA GLN A 135 8.19 -9.03 18.52
C GLN A 135 8.48 -10.34 17.76
N GLU A 136 7.56 -11.29 17.81
CA GLU A 136 7.72 -12.62 17.17
C GLU A 136 7.84 -12.54 15.65
N ASN A 137 7.21 -11.53 15.01
CA ASN A 137 7.22 -11.35 13.56
C ASN A 137 8.18 -10.24 13.09
N GLU A 138 9.00 -9.68 13.98
CA GLU A 138 10.00 -8.63 13.68
C GLU A 138 9.42 -7.43 12.90
N LEU A 139 8.16 -7.08 13.16
CA LEU A 139 7.43 -6.08 12.36
C LEU A 139 7.97 -4.67 12.63
N ASN A 140 7.95 -3.82 11.59
CA ASN A 140 8.33 -2.41 11.72
C ASN A 140 7.50 -1.72 12.80
N ARG A 141 8.15 -1.34 13.90
CA ARG A 141 7.50 -0.82 15.11
C ARG A 141 6.61 0.39 14.83
N ASP A 142 7.06 1.33 14.00
CA ASP A 142 6.35 2.58 13.77
C ASP A 142 5.06 2.34 12.98
N ILE A 143 5.13 1.49 11.95
CA ILE A 143 3.94 1.11 11.16
C ILE A 143 3.00 0.24 11.98
N PHE A 144 3.53 -0.74 12.71
CA PHE A 144 2.72 -1.62 13.55
C PHE A 144 1.99 -0.85 14.65
N THR A 145 2.64 0.14 15.27
CA THR A 145 2.00 1.05 16.24
C THR A 145 0.81 1.78 15.64
N LYS A 146 0.90 2.22 14.37
CA LYS A 146 -0.23 2.84 13.66
C LYS A 146 -1.39 1.86 13.48
N VAL A 147 -1.12 0.60 13.13
CA VAL A 147 -2.14 -0.45 12.99
C VAL A 147 -2.80 -0.77 14.34
N ARG A 148 -1.97 -0.98 15.37
CA ARG A 148 -2.42 -1.27 16.75
C ARG A 148 -3.41 -0.23 17.25
N LYS A 149 -3.17 1.07 17.02
CA LYS A 149 -4.04 2.19 17.43
C LYS A 149 -5.51 2.02 17.03
N TYR A 150 -5.78 1.31 15.93
CA TYR A 150 -7.11 0.99 15.44
C TYR A 150 -7.59 -0.36 15.98
N LEU A 151 -6.82 -1.42 15.71
CA LEU A 151 -7.28 -2.79 15.95
C LEU A 151 -7.40 -3.14 17.44
N GLU A 152 -6.57 -2.55 18.31
CA GLU A 152 -6.66 -2.76 19.77
C GLU A 152 -7.98 -2.25 20.37
N LYS A 153 -8.75 -1.47 19.59
CA LYS A 153 -10.07 -0.93 19.94
C LYS A 153 -11.20 -1.57 19.12
N GLY A 154 -10.88 -2.57 18.29
CA GLY A 154 -11.82 -3.16 17.35
C GLY A 154 -12.21 -2.24 16.18
N ASP A 155 -11.45 -1.17 15.91
CA ASP A 155 -11.80 -0.18 14.88
C ASP A 155 -11.32 -0.60 13.48
N VAL A 156 -12.02 -1.55 12.87
CA VAL A 156 -11.73 -2.03 11.51
C VAL A 156 -12.11 -0.98 10.45
N ARG A 157 -13.18 -0.22 10.67
CA ARG A 157 -13.59 0.90 9.78
C ARG A 157 -12.49 1.97 9.68
N GLY A 158 -11.82 2.27 10.78
CA GLY A 158 -10.69 3.19 10.82
C GLY A 158 -9.51 2.76 9.94
N ILE A 159 -9.31 1.45 9.74
CA ILE A 159 -8.31 0.91 8.81
C ILE A 159 -8.63 1.32 7.37
N TYR A 160 -9.88 1.14 6.93
CA TYR A 160 -10.28 1.49 5.56
C TYR A 160 -10.21 2.99 5.32
N ALA A 161 -10.64 3.80 6.29
CA ALA A 161 -10.48 5.25 6.24
C ALA A 161 -9.00 5.66 6.15
N ARG A 162 -8.10 4.94 6.83
CA ARG A 162 -6.66 5.20 6.77
C ARG A 162 -6.06 4.84 5.41
N LEU A 163 -6.45 3.70 4.83
CA LEU A 163 -6.02 3.29 3.48
C LEU A 163 -6.55 4.23 2.39
N LEU A 164 -7.79 4.72 2.54
CA LEU A 164 -8.33 5.79 1.71
C LEU A 164 -7.45 7.05 1.78
N ALA A 165 -7.12 7.50 2.99
CA ALA A 165 -6.29 8.69 3.18
C ALA A 165 -4.88 8.52 2.57
N TYR A 166 -4.28 7.33 2.70
CA TYR A 166 -3.01 7.02 2.03
C TYR A 166 -3.12 7.14 0.51
N THR A 167 -4.13 6.53 -0.08
CA THR A 167 -4.37 6.53 -1.53
C THR A 167 -4.56 7.96 -2.06
N THR A 168 -5.37 8.77 -1.38
CA THR A 168 -5.56 10.19 -1.73
C THR A 168 -4.26 10.99 -1.65
N ASN A 169 -3.45 10.79 -0.61
CA ASN A 169 -2.17 11.48 -0.48
C ASN A 169 -1.19 11.10 -1.59
N ILE A 170 -1.11 9.81 -1.93
CA ILE A 170 -0.28 9.32 -3.04
C ILE A 170 -0.73 9.94 -4.36
N GLN A 171 -2.03 9.94 -4.63
CA GLN A 171 -2.61 10.56 -5.83
C GLN A 171 -2.26 12.05 -5.93
N ASN A 172 -2.38 12.81 -4.83
CA ASN A 172 -2.03 14.23 -4.81
C ASN A 172 -0.56 14.45 -5.18
N ILE A 173 0.36 13.64 -4.63
CA ILE A 173 1.78 13.71 -4.98
C ILE A 173 1.99 13.41 -6.47
N LEU A 174 1.30 12.40 -7.03
CA LEU A 174 1.39 12.08 -8.46
C LEU A 174 0.91 13.23 -9.35
N ILE A 175 -0.16 13.93 -8.97
CA ILE A 175 -0.67 15.10 -9.70
C ILE A 175 0.36 16.24 -9.69
N GLU A 176 1.03 16.49 -8.56
CA GLU A 176 2.11 17.48 -8.46
C GLU A 176 3.32 17.12 -9.34
N LEU A 177 3.70 15.83 -9.34
CA LEU A 177 4.77 15.32 -10.17
C LEU A 177 4.42 15.44 -11.66
N LYS A 178 3.19 15.07 -12.04
CA LYS A 178 2.67 15.24 -13.40
C LYS A 178 2.77 16.69 -13.87
N SER A 179 2.30 17.65 -13.08
CA SER A 179 2.42 19.08 -13.43
C SER A 179 3.87 19.56 -13.61
N THR A 180 4.83 18.90 -12.95
CA THR A 180 6.26 19.17 -13.14
C THR A 180 6.75 18.61 -14.47
N VAL A 181 6.42 17.36 -14.78
CA VAL A 181 6.79 16.70 -16.05
C VAL A 181 6.13 17.38 -17.26
N GLU A 182 4.87 17.83 -17.15
CA GLU A 182 4.15 18.57 -18.21
C GLU A 182 4.86 19.86 -18.62
N ARG A 183 5.63 20.46 -17.71
CA ARG A 183 6.44 21.66 -17.97
C ARG A 183 7.82 21.35 -18.53
N GLY A 184 8.07 20.10 -18.92
CA GLY A 184 9.38 19.63 -19.39
C GLY A 184 10.46 19.72 -18.31
N LYS A 185 10.06 19.60 -17.03
CA LYS A 185 10.97 19.67 -15.90
C LYS A 185 11.10 18.32 -15.22
N PHE A 186 12.32 18.05 -14.78
CA PHE A 186 12.59 16.87 -13.99
C PHE A 186 11.95 16.98 -12.60
N PRO A 187 11.28 15.93 -12.10
CA PRO A 187 10.76 15.93 -10.74
C PRO A 187 11.87 16.12 -9.70
N ILE A 188 11.58 16.88 -8.64
CA ILE A 188 12.54 17.05 -7.55
C ILE A 188 12.66 15.78 -6.71
N ILE A 189 13.89 15.43 -6.33
CA ILE A 189 14.23 14.23 -5.54
C ILE A 189 13.34 14.10 -4.29
N ARG A 190 13.05 15.21 -3.60
CA ARG A 190 12.17 15.22 -2.43
C ARG A 190 10.77 14.69 -2.72
N GLY A 191 10.18 15.03 -3.87
CA GLY A 191 8.84 14.57 -4.25
C GLY A 191 8.82 13.07 -4.54
N LEU A 192 9.87 12.56 -5.19
CA LEU A 192 10.04 11.13 -5.46
C LEU A 192 10.20 10.32 -4.16
N TRP A 193 11.02 10.80 -3.23
CA TRP A 193 11.16 10.18 -1.91
C TRP A 193 9.87 10.19 -1.12
N GLN A 194 9.13 11.30 -1.16
CA GLN A 194 7.83 11.40 -0.50
C GLN A 194 6.83 10.40 -1.10
N LEU A 195 6.78 10.26 -2.42
CA LEU A 195 5.93 9.28 -3.11
C LEU A 195 6.28 7.85 -2.66
N ASN A 196 7.57 7.48 -2.73
CA ASN A 196 8.03 6.15 -2.34
C ASN A 196 7.73 5.85 -0.87
N LYS A 197 7.96 6.83 0.02
CA LYS A 197 7.65 6.72 1.44
C LYS A 197 6.17 6.46 1.67
N GLN A 198 5.28 7.25 1.06
CA GLN A 198 3.83 7.08 1.23
C GLN A 198 3.35 5.71 0.73
N CYS A 199 3.85 5.25 -0.41
CA CYS A 199 3.51 3.92 -0.92
C CYS A 199 3.99 2.81 0.01
N SER A 200 5.24 2.89 0.47
CA SER A 200 5.82 1.91 1.38
C SER A 200 5.08 1.85 2.72
N GLU A 201 4.73 3.01 3.29
CA GLU A 201 3.94 3.06 4.52
C GLU A 201 2.55 2.45 4.34
N ALA A 202 1.88 2.70 3.21
CA ALA A 202 0.56 2.16 2.93
C ALA A 202 0.58 0.63 2.75
N LEU A 203 1.58 0.11 2.04
CA LEU A 203 1.78 -1.33 1.85
C LEU A 203 2.02 -2.04 3.17
N LEU A 204 3.01 -1.60 3.95
CA LEU A 204 3.34 -2.19 5.24
C LEU A 204 2.16 -2.09 6.23
N PHE A 205 1.39 -1.02 6.16
CA PHE A 205 0.19 -0.87 6.98
C PHE A 205 -0.87 -1.92 6.61
N GLY A 206 -1.14 -2.12 5.31
CA GLY A 206 -2.07 -3.14 4.83
C GLY A 206 -1.60 -4.56 5.20
N GLU A 207 -0.34 -4.87 4.96
CA GLU A 207 0.28 -6.17 5.28
C GLU A 207 0.14 -6.52 6.76
N ASN A 208 0.51 -5.60 7.66
CA ASN A 208 0.38 -5.80 9.11
C ASN A 208 -1.08 -6.06 9.54
N VAL A 209 -2.04 -5.38 8.90
CA VAL A 209 -3.48 -5.63 9.15
C VAL A 209 -3.84 -7.05 8.73
N SER A 210 -3.47 -7.45 7.50
CA SER A 210 -3.79 -8.78 6.97
C SER A 210 -3.22 -9.89 7.85
N GLU A 211 -1.99 -9.74 8.34
CA GLU A 211 -1.32 -10.71 9.21
C GLU A 211 -2.03 -10.91 10.57
N ILE A 212 -2.51 -9.83 11.19
CA ILE A 212 -3.28 -9.91 12.43
C ILE A 212 -4.58 -10.68 12.19
N PHE A 213 -5.33 -10.33 11.14
CA PHE A 213 -6.59 -11.02 10.84
C PHE A 213 -6.39 -12.48 10.42
N LEU A 214 -5.31 -12.81 9.70
CA LEU A 214 -4.95 -14.19 9.40
C LEU A 214 -4.68 -14.99 10.67
N THR A 215 -3.95 -14.40 11.62
CA THR A 215 -3.64 -15.02 12.91
C THR A 215 -4.90 -15.26 13.72
N ILE A 216 -5.79 -14.27 13.78
CA ILE A 216 -7.11 -14.42 14.40
C ILE A 216 -7.91 -15.51 13.68
N LYS A 217 -7.93 -15.57 12.35
CA LYS A 217 -8.68 -16.62 11.65
C LYS A 217 -8.18 -18.04 11.98
N ARG A 218 -6.88 -18.20 12.27
CA ARG A 218 -6.23 -19.49 12.57
C ARG A 218 -6.41 -19.96 14.01
N SER A 219 -6.53 -19.06 14.99
CA SER A 219 -6.59 -19.41 16.42
C SER A 219 -7.96 -19.94 16.91
N LYS A 220 -8.59 -20.82 16.13
CA LYS A 220 -9.89 -21.45 16.46
C LYS A 220 -9.85 -22.25 17.75
#